data_AF-A0A932A9K9-F1
#
_entry.id   AF-A0A932A9K9-F1
#
_cell.length_a   1.000
_cell.length_b   1.000
_cell.length_c   1.000
_cell.angle_alpha   90.00
_cell.angle_beta   90.00
_cell.angle_gamma   90.00
#
_symmetry.space_group_name_H-M   'P 1'
#
loop_
_entity.id
_entity.type
_entity.pdbx_description
1 polymer ?
#
loop_
_entity_poly.entity_id
_entity_poly.type
_entity_poly.pdbx_seq_one_letter_code
_entity_poly.pdbx_strand_id
1 'polypeptide(L)'
;MDEAGSPVADLTAQELEVRLGTRALRINGLTRFHDAPIRIVIVFDESSSMAANWRAALRIVSELLHSLPPNSNVALVGVNSGTPELIETPGAIARYLHNRSRRGAGGWTKLWDLMHIALLALPHPRPTDVIFVVSDGVDTASKLSFHELQREVHAARVRVSGAILVDMLAATPATRIVSPELADLMRETGGWNLTVSPFLRRRERGGRFERSHVESPNLPGFLTTLFDFYYVDVPPEAVASQPGPLAVRALGVRKDHERVLLSAPQHLPTAAP
;
A
#
# COMPACT_ATOMS: atom_id res chain seq x y z
N MET A 1 3.64 6.27 13.24
CA MET A 1 4.14 5.13 14.03
C MET A 1 5.20 5.61 15.00
N ASP A 2 5.35 4.92 16.12
CA ASP A 2 6.52 4.96 17.02
C ASP A 2 7.71 4.16 16.43
N GLU A 3 8.79 4.05 17.20
CA GLU A 3 10.00 3.30 16.79
C GLU A 3 9.78 1.80 16.62
N ALA A 4 8.78 1.24 17.31
CA ALA A 4 8.41 -0.17 17.20
C ALA A 4 7.55 -0.44 15.95
N GLY A 5 7.15 0.60 15.21
CA GLY A 5 6.25 0.48 14.07
C GLY A 5 4.77 0.43 14.47
N SER A 6 4.43 0.79 15.71
CA SER A 6 3.06 0.84 16.20
C SER A 6 2.44 2.22 15.96
N PRO A 7 1.14 2.32 15.63
CA PRO A 7 0.44 3.60 15.58
C PRO A 7 0.51 4.36 16.91
N VAL A 8 0.74 5.67 16.86
CA VAL A 8 0.79 6.53 18.06
C VAL A 8 -0.66 6.81 18.50
N ALA A 9 -1.04 6.37 19.70
CA ALA A 9 -2.45 6.19 20.05
C ALA A 9 -3.24 7.47 20.38
N ASP A 10 -2.56 8.56 20.67
CA ASP A 10 -3.07 9.76 21.34
C ASP A 10 -2.59 11.06 20.69
N LEU A 11 -2.38 11.06 19.37
CA LEU A 11 -2.03 12.28 18.63
C LEU A 11 -3.19 13.28 18.69
N THR A 12 -2.85 14.52 19.01
CA THR A 12 -3.78 15.66 18.99
C THR A 12 -3.51 16.57 17.79
N ALA A 13 -4.51 17.38 17.41
CA ALA A 13 -4.35 18.31 16.31
C ALA A 13 -3.28 19.38 16.58
N GLN A 14 -3.04 19.75 17.84
CA GLN A 14 -1.98 20.71 18.20
C GLN A 14 -0.57 20.14 18.00
N GLU A 15 -0.44 18.82 18.02
CA GLU A 15 0.82 18.11 17.78
C GLU A 15 1.05 17.85 16.29
N LEU A 16 0.23 18.40 15.40
CA LEU A 16 0.36 18.23 13.95
C LEU A 16 0.46 19.58 13.25
N GLU A 17 1.39 19.67 12.31
CA GLU A 17 1.46 20.72 11.31
C GLU A 17 1.06 20.13 9.96
N VAL A 18 -0.01 20.66 9.36
CA VAL A 18 -0.36 20.37 7.98
C VAL A 18 0.09 21.54 7.12
N ARG A 19 0.74 21.28 5.99
CA ARG A 19 1.17 22.31 5.04
C ARG A 19 0.73 21.95 3.63
N LEU A 20 0.33 22.95 2.86
CA LEU A 20 0.13 22.86 1.41
C LEU A 20 1.22 23.69 0.73
N GLY A 21 2.22 23.02 0.16
CA GLY A 21 3.47 23.65 -0.24
C GLY A 21 4.15 24.32 0.96
N THR A 22 4.32 25.64 0.90
CA THR A 22 4.94 26.43 1.99
C THR A 22 3.94 26.95 3.01
N ARG A 23 2.63 26.88 2.75
CA ARG A 23 1.59 27.45 3.62
C ARG A 23 1.11 26.45 4.67
N ALA A 24 1.07 26.85 5.94
CA ALA A 24 0.45 26.06 6.99
C ALA A 24 -1.09 26.10 6.86
N LEU A 25 -1.72 24.93 7.01
CA LEU A 25 -3.17 24.74 7.00
C LEU A 25 -3.69 24.54 8.42
N ARG A 26 -4.87 25.08 8.69
CA ARG A 26 -5.62 24.75 9.89
C ARG A 26 -6.20 23.34 9.76
N ILE A 27 -6.10 22.56 10.83
CA ILE A 27 -6.78 21.27 10.96
C ILE A 27 -8.21 21.54 11.46
N ASN A 28 -9.20 21.08 10.70
CA ASN A 28 -10.62 21.17 11.10
C ASN A 28 -11.02 20.00 12.00
N GLY A 29 -10.45 18.83 11.75
CA GLY A 29 -10.72 17.62 12.52
C GLY A 29 -9.57 16.64 12.43
N LEU A 30 -9.40 15.87 13.50
CA LEU A 30 -8.47 14.75 13.55
C LEU A 30 -9.26 13.55 14.07
N THR A 31 -9.45 12.54 13.22
CA THR A 31 -10.18 11.32 13.58
C THR A 31 -9.21 10.15 13.58
N ARG A 32 -9.14 9.40 14.68
CA ARG A 32 -8.43 8.12 14.71
C ARG A 32 -9.38 7.00 14.33
N PHE A 33 -8.99 6.21 13.35
CA PHE A 33 -9.54 4.88 13.11
C PHE A 33 -8.63 3.89 13.85
N HIS A 34 -9.20 3.03 14.68
CA HIS A 34 -8.48 1.99 15.43
C HIS A 34 -9.31 0.72 15.38
N ASP A 35 -8.71 -0.36 14.88
CA ASP A 35 -9.37 -1.65 14.63
C ASP A 35 -10.74 -1.50 13.93
N ALA A 36 -10.85 -0.47 13.08
CA ALA A 36 -12.09 -0.17 12.39
C ALA A 36 -12.37 -1.28 11.36
N PRO A 37 -13.61 -1.77 11.22
CA PRO A 37 -13.96 -2.62 10.10
C PRO A 37 -13.64 -1.92 8.78
N ILE A 38 -12.74 -2.51 8.00
CA ILE A 38 -12.28 -1.95 6.72
C ILE A 38 -12.84 -2.74 5.56
N ARG A 39 -12.91 -2.10 4.38
CA ARG A 39 -13.06 -2.81 3.11
C ARG A 39 -11.73 -2.76 2.39
N ILE A 40 -11.19 -3.93 2.11
CA ILE A 40 -9.89 -4.06 1.45
C ILE A 40 -10.03 -4.88 0.18
N VAL A 41 -9.55 -4.32 -0.93
CA VAL A 41 -9.47 -5.04 -2.19
C VAL A 41 -8.01 -5.28 -2.52
N ILE A 42 -7.62 -6.54 -2.50
CA ILE A 42 -6.25 -6.98 -2.68
C ILE A 42 -6.00 -7.14 -4.17
N VAL A 43 -5.05 -6.39 -4.72
CA VAL A 43 -4.57 -6.59 -6.08
C VAL A 43 -3.36 -7.51 -6.01
N PHE A 44 -3.51 -8.73 -6.53
CA PHE A 44 -2.48 -9.76 -6.43
C PHE A 44 -1.87 -10.02 -7.80
N ASP A 45 -0.61 -9.59 -7.97
CA ASP A 45 0.16 -9.80 -9.18
C ASP A 45 0.69 -11.24 -9.22
N GLU A 46 0.30 -11.97 -10.27
CA GLU A 46 0.74 -13.34 -10.50
C GLU A 46 1.62 -13.48 -11.73
N SER A 47 2.14 -12.38 -12.27
CA SER A 47 2.97 -12.38 -13.45
C SER A 47 4.25 -13.20 -13.31
N SER A 48 4.87 -13.55 -14.43
CA SER A 48 6.08 -14.37 -14.43
C SER A 48 7.26 -13.77 -13.65
N SER A 49 7.36 -12.44 -13.55
CA SER A 49 8.42 -11.74 -12.80
C SER A 49 8.27 -11.94 -11.28
N MET A 50 7.05 -12.23 -10.81
CA MET A 50 6.77 -12.56 -9.41
C MET A 50 7.28 -13.95 -9.00
N ALA A 51 7.83 -14.78 -9.91
CA ALA A 51 8.25 -16.15 -9.61
C ALA A 51 9.25 -16.25 -8.45
N ALA A 52 10.24 -15.35 -8.38
CA ALA A 52 11.23 -15.32 -7.30
C ALA A 52 10.62 -14.87 -5.96
N ASN A 53 9.57 -14.06 -6.03
CA ASN A 53 8.90 -13.42 -4.91
C ASN A 53 7.63 -14.16 -4.46
N TRP A 54 7.24 -15.23 -5.16
CA TRP A 54 5.92 -15.83 -5.05
C TRP A 54 5.55 -16.29 -3.64
N ARG A 55 6.48 -16.95 -2.93
CA ARG A 55 6.24 -17.38 -1.55
C ARG A 55 6.05 -16.20 -0.60
N ALA A 56 6.81 -15.13 -0.80
CA ALA A 56 6.68 -13.92 0.00
C ALA A 56 5.34 -13.23 -0.28
N ALA A 57 4.93 -13.14 -1.55
CA ALA A 57 3.64 -12.61 -1.96
C ALA A 57 2.48 -13.37 -1.29
N LEU A 58 2.47 -14.71 -1.38
CA LEU A 58 1.47 -15.56 -0.74
C LEU A 58 1.44 -15.37 0.78
N ARG A 59 2.61 -15.30 1.42
CA ARG A 59 2.72 -15.06 2.87
C ARG A 59 2.10 -13.72 3.25
N ILE A 60 2.42 -12.64 2.54
CA ILE A 60 1.90 -11.30 2.84
C ILE A 60 0.38 -11.27 2.78
N VAL A 61 -0.23 -11.85 1.74
CA VAL A 61 -1.69 -11.91 1.63
C VAL A 61 -2.27 -12.79 2.74
N SER A 62 -1.65 -13.93 3.05
CA SER A 62 -2.09 -14.79 4.15
C SER A 62 -2.06 -14.04 5.49
N GLU A 63 -0.96 -13.40 5.84
CA GLU A 63 -0.83 -12.61 7.08
C GLU A 63 -1.84 -11.47 7.14
N LEU A 64 -2.07 -10.77 6.02
CA LEU A 64 -3.10 -9.74 5.91
C LEU A 64 -4.49 -10.31 6.27
N LEU A 65 -4.88 -11.45 5.71
CA LEU A 65 -6.17 -12.07 6.02
C LEU A 65 -6.32 -12.43 7.50
N HIS A 66 -5.23 -12.84 8.16
CA HIS A 66 -5.23 -13.14 9.60
C HIS A 66 -5.24 -11.88 10.47
N SER A 67 -4.75 -10.75 9.97
CA SER A 67 -4.70 -9.49 10.71
C SER A 67 -5.97 -8.64 10.58
N LEU A 68 -6.92 -9.00 9.73
CA LEU A 68 -8.10 -8.18 9.50
C LEU A 68 -8.95 -8.01 10.77
N PRO A 69 -9.39 -6.78 11.10
CA PRO A 69 -10.36 -6.57 12.15
C PRO A 69 -11.66 -7.35 11.91
N PRO A 70 -12.38 -7.76 12.97
CA PRO A 70 -13.68 -8.39 12.83
C PRO A 70 -14.65 -7.56 11.98
N ASN A 71 -15.49 -8.23 11.20
CA ASN A 71 -16.46 -7.61 10.27
C ASN A 71 -15.85 -6.81 9.11
N SER A 72 -14.55 -6.93 8.84
CA SER A 72 -13.94 -6.38 7.63
C SER A 72 -14.40 -7.14 6.38
N ASN A 73 -14.59 -6.42 5.28
CA ASN A 73 -14.84 -7.01 3.98
C ASN A 73 -13.53 -7.11 3.20
N VAL A 74 -13.26 -8.28 2.63
CA VAL A 74 -12.09 -8.47 1.78
C VAL A 74 -12.47 -9.10 0.46
N ALA A 75 -11.88 -8.57 -0.60
CA ALA A 75 -11.89 -9.17 -1.93
C ALA A 75 -10.46 -9.25 -2.46
N LEU A 76 -10.21 -10.16 -3.39
CA LEU A 76 -8.96 -10.27 -4.13
C LEU A 76 -9.25 -10.19 -5.63
N VAL A 77 -8.44 -9.42 -6.34
CA VAL A 77 -8.39 -9.36 -7.80
C VAL A 77 -7.06 -9.96 -8.23
N GLY A 78 -7.10 -11.07 -8.97
CA GLY A 78 -5.91 -11.78 -9.44
C GLY A 78 -6.01 -12.19 -10.91
N VAL A 79 -4.88 -12.23 -11.61
CA VAL A 79 -4.76 -12.70 -13.00
C VAL A 79 -3.42 -13.38 -13.23
N ASN A 80 -3.45 -14.52 -13.94
CA ASN A 80 -2.26 -15.15 -14.51
C ASN A 80 -2.18 -15.00 -16.04
N SER A 81 -3.31 -14.80 -16.74
CA SER A 81 -3.34 -14.63 -18.22
C SER A 81 -4.74 -14.45 -18.83
N GLY A 82 -5.81 -14.60 -18.05
CA GLY A 82 -7.22 -14.50 -18.49
C GLY A 82 -7.95 -13.24 -18.00
N THR A 83 -9.28 -13.31 -18.01
CA THR A 83 -10.15 -12.27 -17.40
C THR A 83 -9.88 -12.19 -15.89
N PRO A 84 -9.69 -10.98 -15.33
CA PRO A 84 -9.62 -10.78 -13.89
C PRO A 84 -10.78 -11.43 -13.15
N GLU A 85 -10.46 -12.14 -12.08
CA GLU A 85 -11.44 -12.74 -11.18
C GLU A 85 -11.50 -11.91 -9.89
N LEU A 86 -12.71 -11.53 -9.47
CA LEU A 86 -12.97 -10.94 -8.16
C LEU A 86 -13.40 -12.06 -7.21
N ILE A 87 -12.57 -12.32 -6.20
CA ILE A 87 -12.78 -13.40 -5.23
C ILE A 87 -13.10 -12.75 -3.89
N GLU A 88 -14.30 -13.02 -3.40
CA GLU A 88 -14.80 -12.43 -2.16
C GLU A 88 -14.70 -13.40 -0.98
N THR A 89 -14.56 -12.85 0.22
CA THR A 89 -14.42 -13.55 1.52
C THR A 89 -13.02 -14.11 1.82
N PRO A 90 -12.57 -14.06 3.09
CA PRO A 90 -11.27 -14.59 3.47
C PRO A 90 -11.09 -16.08 3.12
N GLY A 91 -12.13 -16.89 3.29
CA GLY A 91 -12.06 -18.34 3.05
C GLY A 91 -11.88 -18.72 1.58
N ALA A 92 -12.55 -18.01 0.66
CA ALA A 92 -12.36 -18.23 -0.78
C ALA A 92 -10.98 -17.77 -1.23
N ILE A 93 -10.51 -16.63 -0.73
CA ILE A 93 -9.16 -16.12 -1.00
C ILE A 93 -8.10 -17.10 -0.48
N ALA A 94 -8.23 -17.60 0.75
CA ALA A 94 -7.29 -18.59 1.29
C ALA A 94 -7.22 -19.86 0.42
N ARG A 95 -8.38 -20.35 -0.06
CA ARG A 95 -8.43 -21.49 -0.99
C ARG A 95 -7.77 -21.17 -2.32
N TYR A 96 -7.98 -19.95 -2.84
CA TYR A 96 -7.33 -19.46 -4.04
C TYR A 96 -5.81 -19.47 -3.90
N LEU A 97 -5.28 -18.85 -2.83
CA LEU A 97 -3.86 -18.81 -2.52
C LEU A 97 -3.26 -20.20 -2.37
N HIS A 98 -3.97 -21.12 -1.70
CA HIS A 98 -3.53 -22.52 -1.56
C HIS A 98 -3.39 -23.21 -2.92
N ASN A 99 -4.37 -23.04 -3.83
CA ASN A 99 -4.29 -23.59 -5.18
C ASN A 99 -3.13 -22.97 -5.98
N ARG A 100 -2.92 -21.66 -5.83
CA ARG A 100 -1.85 -20.89 -6.46
C ARG A 100 -0.45 -21.23 -5.96
N SER A 101 -0.32 -21.63 -4.70
CA SER A 101 0.94 -22.13 -4.13
C SER A 101 1.56 -23.29 -4.91
N ARG A 102 0.72 -24.10 -5.58
CA ARG A 102 1.13 -25.27 -6.37
C ARG A 102 1.45 -24.93 -7.83
N ARG A 103 0.85 -23.87 -8.39
CA ARG A 103 0.97 -23.50 -9.81
C ARG A 103 2.08 -22.50 -10.08
N GLY A 104 2.47 -21.69 -9.09
CA GLY A 104 3.46 -20.64 -9.26
C GLY A 104 2.91 -19.39 -9.95
N ALA A 105 3.77 -18.39 -10.12
CA ALA A 105 3.50 -17.18 -10.89
C ALA A 105 3.78 -17.42 -12.39
N GLY A 106 3.03 -16.76 -13.27
CA GLY A 106 3.17 -16.86 -14.72
C GLY A 106 2.34 -15.82 -15.50
N GLY A 107 2.73 -15.60 -16.75
CA GLY A 107 2.03 -14.72 -17.69
C GLY A 107 2.35 -13.23 -17.55
N TRP A 108 1.49 -12.41 -18.17
CA TRP A 108 1.63 -10.95 -18.31
C TRP A 108 0.99 -10.21 -17.14
N THR A 109 1.48 -9.00 -16.85
CA THR A 109 0.97 -8.13 -15.79
C THR A 109 0.04 -7.07 -16.35
N LYS A 110 -1.19 -7.02 -15.82
CA LYS A 110 -2.16 -5.95 -16.08
C LYS A 110 -2.46 -5.17 -14.80
N LEU A 111 -1.42 -4.78 -14.08
CA LEU A 111 -1.49 -4.15 -12.77
C LEU A 111 -2.47 -2.98 -12.74
N TRP A 112 -2.41 -2.09 -13.72
CA TRP A 112 -3.29 -0.92 -13.77
C TRP A 112 -4.76 -1.30 -14.00
N ASP A 113 -5.02 -2.22 -14.92
CA ASP A 113 -6.39 -2.74 -15.13
C ASP A 113 -6.92 -3.45 -13.87
N LEU A 114 -6.07 -4.19 -13.15
CA LEU A 114 -6.47 -4.87 -11.89
C LEU A 114 -6.78 -3.87 -10.78
N MET A 115 -5.98 -2.81 -10.65
CA MET A 115 -6.25 -1.73 -9.71
C MET A 115 -7.52 -0.96 -10.04
N HIS A 116 -7.82 -0.75 -11.33
CA HIS A 116 -9.09 -0.18 -11.76
C HIS A 116 -10.28 -1.07 -11.37
N ILE A 117 -10.18 -2.37 -11.57
CA ILE A 117 -11.23 -3.32 -11.14
C ILE A 117 -11.39 -3.31 -9.62
N ALA A 118 -10.28 -3.24 -8.88
CA ALA A 118 -10.31 -3.11 -7.43
C ALA A 118 -11.01 -1.82 -6.98
N LEU A 119 -10.81 -0.73 -7.71
CA LEU A 119 -11.52 0.53 -7.47
C LEU A 119 -13.02 0.41 -7.75
N LEU A 120 -13.42 -0.25 -8.83
CA LEU A 120 -14.84 -0.48 -9.16
C LEU A 120 -15.55 -1.38 -8.12
N ALA A 121 -14.82 -2.24 -7.42
CA ALA A 121 -15.35 -3.02 -6.30
C ALA A 121 -15.66 -2.15 -5.05
N LEU A 122 -15.34 -0.85 -5.09
CA LEU A 122 -15.62 0.14 -4.05
C LEU A 122 -16.53 1.26 -4.59
N PRO A 123 -17.80 0.99 -4.96
CA PRO A 123 -18.67 1.95 -5.66
C PRO A 123 -19.03 3.20 -4.84
N HIS A 124 -18.85 3.15 -3.52
CA HIS A 124 -19.04 4.27 -2.61
C HIS A 124 -17.85 4.33 -1.66
N PRO A 125 -16.70 4.89 -2.09
CA PRO A 125 -15.49 4.92 -1.29
C PRO A 125 -15.70 5.57 0.08
N ARG A 126 -15.09 4.97 1.10
CA ARG A 126 -15.06 5.45 2.47
C ARG A 126 -13.61 5.74 2.86
N PRO A 127 -13.36 6.62 3.85
CA PRO A 127 -12.00 6.87 4.34
C PRO A 127 -11.25 5.61 4.81
N THR A 128 -11.97 4.58 5.23
CA THR A 128 -11.44 3.28 5.68
C THR A 128 -11.19 2.28 4.56
N ASP A 129 -11.55 2.60 3.31
CA ASP A 129 -11.34 1.68 2.20
C ASP A 129 -9.88 1.71 1.74
N VAL A 130 -9.37 0.54 1.38
CA VAL A 130 -7.99 0.37 0.95
C VAL A 130 -7.91 -0.54 -0.28
N ILE A 131 -7.15 -0.11 -1.27
CA ILE A 131 -6.62 -1.03 -2.29
C ILE A 131 -5.24 -1.48 -1.81
N PHE A 132 -5.07 -2.79 -1.63
CA PHE A 132 -3.81 -3.37 -1.16
C PHE A 132 -3.10 -4.12 -2.28
N VAL A 133 -2.01 -3.55 -2.78
CA VAL A 133 -1.29 -4.08 -3.94
C VAL A 133 -0.14 -4.99 -3.49
N VAL A 134 -0.03 -6.16 -4.09
CA VAL A 134 1.12 -7.08 -3.92
C VAL A 134 1.69 -7.36 -5.31
N SER A 135 2.78 -6.68 -5.65
CA SER A 135 3.38 -6.70 -6.99
C SER A 135 4.85 -6.30 -6.93
N ASP A 136 5.61 -6.58 -7.98
CA ASP A 136 6.93 -5.99 -8.21
C ASP A 136 6.83 -4.59 -8.88
N GLY A 137 5.62 -4.19 -9.28
CA GLY A 137 5.29 -2.89 -9.86
C GLY A 137 5.44 -2.81 -11.37
N VAL A 138 5.79 -3.90 -12.05
CA VAL A 138 6.02 -3.89 -13.50
C VAL A 138 4.73 -4.20 -14.26
N ASP A 139 4.14 -3.19 -14.91
CA ASP A 139 3.03 -3.38 -15.83
C ASP A 139 3.51 -3.60 -17.27
N THR A 140 2.96 -4.59 -17.97
CA THR A 140 3.38 -4.93 -19.35
C THR A 140 2.22 -5.06 -20.33
N ALA A 141 0.98 -5.07 -19.86
CA ALA A 141 -0.17 -5.44 -20.67
C ALA A 141 -1.47 -4.72 -20.29
N SER A 142 -1.44 -3.74 -19.38
CA SER A 142 -2.64 -2.95 -19.09
C SER A 142 -3.06 -2.14 -20.32
N LYS A 143 -4.38 -2.03 -20.49
CA LYS A 143 -4.95 -1.10 -21.48
C LYS A 143 -5.05 0.30 -20.90
N LEU A 144 -5.32 0.40 -19.60
CA LEU A 144 -5.36 1.66 -18.87
C LEU A 144 -3.93 2.19 -18.68
N SER A 145 -3.73 3.48 -18.94
CA SER A 145 -2.48 4.14 -18.59
C SER A 145 -2.39 4.40 -17.08
N PHE A 146 -1.17 4.46 -16.55
CA PHE A 146 -0.95 4.83 -15.15
C PHE A 146 -1.60 6.17 -14.79
N HIS A 147 -1.49 7.17 -15.67
CA HIS A 147 -2.06 8.51 -15.42
C HIS A 147 -3.60 8.49 -15.37
N GLU A 148 -4.26 7.65 -16.18
CA GLU A 148 -5.71 7.46 -16.08
C GLU A 148 -6.10 6.85 -14.74
N LEU A 149 -5.46 5.75 -14.35
CA LEU A 149 -5.68 5.12 -13.05
C LEU A 149 -5.43 6.10 -11.89
N GLN A 150 -4.32 6.83 -11.93
CA GLN A 150 -3.94 7.79 -10.90
C GLN A 150 -5.05 8.83 -10.70
N ARG A 151 -5.62 9.39 -11.77
CA ARG A 151 -6.74 10.34 -11.67
C ARG A 151 -7.98 9.69 -11.06
N GLU A 152 -8.33 8.47 -11.45
CA GLU A 152 -9.51 7.76 -10.93
C GLU A 152 -9.38 7.48 -9.43
N VAL A 153 -8.22 6.98 -8.99
CA VAL A 153 -7.94 6.71 -7.58
C VAL A 153 -8.01 7.99 -6.76
N HIS A 154 -7.42 9.09 -7.26
CA HIS A 154 -7.47 10.40 -6.61
C HIS A 154 -8.90 10.93 -6.51
N ALA A 155 -9.69 10.85 -7.59
CA ALA A 155 -11.08 11.27 -7.59
C ALA A 155 -11.93 10.47 -6.58
N ALA A 156 -11.67 9.17 -6.48
CA ALA A 156 -12.35 8.28 -5.55
C ALA A 156 -11.90 8.46 -4.09
N ARG A 157 -10.78 9.13 -3.84
CA ARG A 157 -10.17 9.31 -2.50
C ARG A 157 -9.95 7.98 -1.77
N VAL A 158 -9.61 6.94 -2.52
CA VAL A 158 -9.27 5.62 -1.97
C VAL A 158 -7.78 5.57 -1.68
N ARG A 159 -7.43 5.03 -0.51
CA ARG A 159 -6.03 4.84 -0.13
C ARG A 159 -5.45 3.62 -0.83
N VAL A 160 -4.30 3.77 -1.47
CA VAL A 160 -3.54 2.66 -2.05
C VAL A 160 -2.36 2.36 -1.13
N SER A 161 -2.29 1.14 -0.62
CA SER A 161 -1.15 0.64 0.17
C SER A 161 -0.70 -0.69 -0.42
N GLY A 162 0.45 -1.22 -0.01
CA GLY A 162 0.84 -2.51 -0.55
C GLY A 162 2.25 -2.94 -0.23
N ALA A 163 2.58 -4.15 -0.66
CA ALA A 163 3.93 -4.66 -0.64
C ALA A 163 4.52 -4.61 -2.06
N ILE A 164 5.66 -3.97 -2.20
CA ILE A 164 6.44 -3.96 -3.44
C ILE A 164 7.54 -4.99 -3.31
N LEU A 165 7.48 -6.04 -4.12
CA LEU A 165 8.39 -7.18 -4.04
C LEU A 165 9.51 -7.03 -5.06
N VAL A 166 10.74 -6.93 -4.57
CA VAL A 166 11.93 -6.67 -5.41
C VAL A 166 12.95 -7.77 -5.20
N ASP A 167 13.44 -8.36 -6.28
CA ASP A 167 14.61 -9.24 -6.20
C ASP A 167 15.90 -8.42 -6.24
N MET A 168 16.38 -8.03 -5.06
CA MET A 168 17.61 -7.24 -4.90
C MET A 168 18.88 -7.99 -5.38
N LEU A 169 18.79 -9.30 -5.59
CA LEU A 169 19.90 -10.13 -6.09
C LEU A 169 19.78 -10.46 -7.58
N ALA A 170 18.72 -10.03 -8.26
CA ALA A 170 18.53 -10.31 -9.67
C ALA A 170 19.72 -9.82 -10.50
N ALA A 171 20.14 -10.56 -11.52
CA ALA A 171 21.40 -10.26 -12.23
C ALA A 171 21.37 -8.90 -12.95
N THR A 172 20.19 -8.50 -13.44
CA THR A 172 20.00 -7.27 -14.21
C THR A 172 19.60 -6.10 -13.30
N PRO A 173 20.25 -4.94 -13.36
CA PRO A 173 19.88 -3.79 -12.53
C PRO A 173 18.42 -3.35 -12.70
N ALA A 174 17.87 -3.47 -13.91
CA ALA A 174 16.47 -3.12 -14.21
C ALA A 174 15.43 -3.96 -13.43
N THR A 175 15.78 -5.17 -12.98
CA THR A 175 14.88 -6.04 -12.18
C THR A 175 15.01 -5.78 -10.68
N ARG A 176 15.88 -4.85 -10.27
CA ARG A 176 16.08 -4.43 -8.87
C ARG A 176 15.38 -3.10 -8.54
N ILE A 177 14.61 -2.55 -9.47
CA ILE A 177 14.01 -1.22 -9.35
C ILE A 177 12.58 -1.36 -8.83
N VAL A 178 12.29 -0.69 -7.72
CA VAL A 178 10.92 -0.43 -7.25
C VAL A 178 10.23 0.47 -8.27
N SER A 179 9.03 0.13 -8.75
CA SER A 179 8.24 1.05 -9.60
C SER A 179 8.05 2.38 -8.86
N PRO A 180 8.64 3.49 -9.35
CA PRO A 180 8.43 4.79 -8.75
C PRO A 180 6.97 5.21 -8.87
N GLU A 181 6.28 4.84 -9.96
CA GLU A 181 4.87 5.18 -10.18
C GLU A 181 3.96 4.58 -9.11
N LEU A 182 4.12 3.29 -8.82
CA LEU A 182 3.31 2.62 -7.79
C LEU A 182 3.63 3.14 -6.39
N ALA A 183 4.91 3.34 -6.07
CA ALA A 183 5.34 3.89 -4.80
C ALA A 183 4.83 5.33 -4.59
N ASP A 184 4.86 6.14 -5.64
CA ASP A 184 4.35 7.50 -5.63
C ASP A 184 2.84 7.47 -5.44
N LEU A 185 2.08 6.68 -6.18
CA LEU A 185 0.62 6.57 -6.00
C LEU A 185 0.24 6.17 -4.56
N MET A 186 0.97 5.23 -3.94
CA MET A 186 0.74 4.86 -2.54
C MET A 186 0.97 6.04 -1.61
N ARG A 187 2.08 6.76 -1.78
CA ARG A 187 2.40 7.96 -0.99
C ARG A 187 1.40 9.09 -1.20
N GLU A 188 1.00 9.34 -2.45
CA GLU A 188 0.09 10.42 -2.82
C GLU A 188 -1.33 10.21 -2.28
N THR A 189 -1.79 8.96 -2.19
CA THR A 189 -3.10 8.59 -1.61
C THR A 189 -3.05 8.42 -0.10
N GLY A 190 -1.87 8.64 0.50
CA GLY A 190 -1.67 8.55 1.94
C GLY A 190 -1.60 7.13 2.47
N GLY A 191 -1.29 6.16 1.62
CA GLY A 191 -1.01 4.79 2.00
C GLY A 191 0.47 4.50 2.20
N TRP A 192 0.75 3.24 2.53
CA TRP A 192 2.10 2.77 2.86
C TRP A 192 2.55 1.71 1.88
N ASN A 193 3.85 1.75 1.54
CA ASN A 193 4.50 0.69 0.81
C ASN A 193 5.50 -0.07 1.71
N LEU A 194 5.41 -1.40 1.70
CA LEU A 194 6.41 -2.29 2.28
C LEU A 194 7.29 -2.83 1.16
N THR A 195 8.55 -2.41 1.09
CA THR A 195 9.48 -3.04 0.15
C THR A 195 10.00 -4.35 0.72
N VAL A 196 9.73 -5.45 0.04
CA VAL A 196 10.13 -6.80 0.46
C VAL A 196 11.09 -7.40 -0.55
N SER A 197 12.24 -7.86 -0.09
CA SER A 197 13.14 -8.71 -0.87
C SER A 197 13.25 -10.08 -0.20
N PRO A 198 12.97 -11.19 -0.91
CA PRO A 198 13.12 -12.53 -0.34
C PRO A 198 14.59 -12.89 -0.08
N PHE A 199 15.54 -12.11 -0.62
CA PHE A 199 16.96 -12.38 -0.50
C PHE A 199 17.74 -11.16 0.02
N LEU A 200 18.69 -11.40 0.93
CA LEU A 200 19.79 -10.48 1.23
C LEU A 200 21.12 -11.14 0.88
N ARG A 201 22.11 -10.29 0.53
CA ARG A 201 23.47 -10.70 0.24
C ARG A 201 24.22 -10.89 1.57
N ARG A 202 24.33 -12.11 2.09
CA ARG A 202 25.22 -12.40 3.23
C ARG A 202 26.62 -12.70 2.69
N ARG A 203 27.61 -11.88 3.07
CA ARG A 203 29.03 -12.11 2.74
C ARG A 203 29.67 -12.90 3.88
N GLU A 204 30.13 -14.11 3.61
CA GLU A 204 30.99 -14.84 4.55
C GLU A 204 32.47 -14.49 4.37
N ARG A 205 33.27 -14.73 5.43
CA ARG A 205 34.74 -14.75 5.34
C ARG A 205 35.14 -15.85 4.36
N GLY A 206 35.61 -15.47 3.17
CA GLY A 206 36.03 -16.40 2.11
C GLY A 206 35.47 -16.08 0.72
N GLY A 207 34.62 -15.05 0.58
CA GLY A 207 34.19 -14.56 -0.75
C GLY A 207 33.06 -15.34 -1.41
N ARG A 208 32.52 -16.37 -0.76
CA ARG A 208 31.25 -17.01 -1.17
C ARG A 208 30.07 -16.20 -0.64
N PHE A 209 29.08 -15.99 -1.50
CA PHE A 209 27.81 -15.38 -1.17
C PHE A 209 26.78 -16.49 -0.94
N GLU A 210 26.14 -16.50 0.22
CA GLU A 210 25.05 -17.42 0.51
C GLU A 210 23.72 -16.65 0.52
N ARG A 211 22.67 -17.22 -0.08
CA ARG A 211 21.33 -16.63 -0.09
C ARG A 211 20.69 -16.84 1.29
N SER A 212 20.66 -15.81 2.13
CA SER A 212 19.89 -15.86 3.38
C SER A 212 18.45 -15.39 3.15
N HIS A 213 17.48 -16.15 3.64
CA HIS A 213 16.08 -15.71 3.73
C HIS A 213 15.97 -14.56 4.73
N VAL A 214 15.22 -13.53 4.36
CA VAL A 214 15.02 -12.34 5.18
C VAL A 214 13.76 -12.50 6.01
N GLU A 215 13.81 -12.17 7.30
CA GLU A 215 12.62 -11.84 8.07
C GLU A 215 11.99 -10.60 7.45
N SER A 216 10.73 -10.68 7.01
CA SER A 216 10.04 -9.53 6.43
C SER A 216 10.11 -8.36 7.43
N PRO A 217 10.46 -7.14 6.98
CA PRO A 217 10.35 -5.94 7.82
C PRO A 217 8.98 -5.94 8.50
N ASN A 218 8.93 -5.64 9.81
CA ASN A 218 7.78 -5.78 10.74
C ASN A 218 6.40 -5.82 10.04
N LEU A 219 6.07 -6.99 9.48
CA LEU A 219 4.90 -7.16 8.63
C LEU A 219 3.61 -6.98 9.44
N PRO A 220 3.50 -7.52 10.67
CA PRO A 220 2.35 -7.22 11.53
C PRO A 220 2.16 -5.72 11.75
N GLY A 221 3.20 -4.98 12.15
CA GLY A 221 3.10 -3.53 12.37
C GLY A 221 2.71 -2.75 11.10
N PHE A 222 3.24 -3.15 9.94
CA PHE A 222 2.83 -2.60 8.65
C PHE A 222 1.35 -2.87 8.35
N LEU A 223 0.87 -4.10 8.53
CA LEU A 223 -0.53 -4.45 8.28
C LEU A 223 -1.49 -3.69 9.20
N THR A 224 -1.09 -3.42 10.45
CA THR A 224 -1.87 -2.60 11.39
C THR A 224 -2.14 -1.19 10.85
N THR A 225 -1.26 -0.62 10.02
CA THR A 225 -1.51 0.70 9.39
C THR A 225 -2.72 0.76 8.48
N LEU A 226 -3.20 -0.41 8.02
CA LEU A 226 -4.33 -0.47 7.12
C LEU A 226 -5.63 -0.15 7.87
N PHE A 227 -5.68 -0.37 9.19
CA PHE A 227 -6.89 -0.20 10.00
C PHE A 227 -6.68 0.56 11.32
N ASP A 228 -5.46 0.99 11.62
CA ASP A 228 -5.15 1.94 12.68
C ASP A 228 -4.35 3.12 12.12
N PHE A 229 -5.06 4.23 11.88
CA PHE A 229 -4.54 5.42 11.24
C PHE A 229 -5.34 6.67 11.63
N TYR A 230 -4.75 7.84 11.39
CA TYR A 230 -5.43 9.11 11.56
C TYR A 230 -5.90 9.66 10.22
N TYR A 231 -7.12 10.18 10.21
CA TYR A 231 -7.66 10.97 9.12
C TYR A 231 -7.67 12.44 9.54
N VAL A 232 -7.00 13.26 8.74
CA VAL A 232 -6.88 14.71 8.97
C VAL A 232 -7.82 15.44 8.03
N ASP A 233 -8.76 16.18 8.60
CA ASP A 233 -9.69 17.02 7.85
C ASP A 233 -9.14 18.45 7.75
N VAL A 234 -9.11 18.98 6.53
CA VAL A 234 -8.63 20.33 6.21
C VAL A 234 -9.69 21.10 5.42
N PRO A 235 -9.80 22.42 5.60
CA PRO A 235 -10.83 23.20 4.94
C PRO A 235 -10.71 23.15 3.41
N PRO A 236 -11.79 22.83 2.67
CA PRO A 236 -11.74 22.66 1.21
C PRO A 236 -11.34 23.94 0.46
N GLU A 237 -11.74 25.12 0.97
CA GLU A 237 -11.34 26.43 0.43
C GLU A 237 -9.82 26.67 0.50
N ALA A 238 -9.16 26.04 1.46
CA ALA A 238 -7.71 26.11 1.58
C ALA A 238 -7.02 25.31 0.46
N VAL A 239 -7.67 24.28 -0.08
CA VAL A 239 -7.10 23.45 -1.15
C VAL A 239 -7.34 24.07 -2.53
N ALA A 240 -8.54 24.61 -2.76
CA ALA A 240 -8.97 25.14 -4.04
C ALA A 240 -8.18 26.39 -4.50
N SER A 241 -7.63 27.15 -3.55
CA SER A 241 -6.98 28.44 -3.81
C SER A 241 -5.57 28.33 -4.40
N GLN A 242 -4.81 27.28 -4.07
CA GLN A 242 -3.50 26.97 -4.65
C GLN A 242 -3.21 25.46 -4.50
N PRO A 243 -3.21 24.68 -5.60
CA PRO A 243 -2.82 23.28 -5.55
C PRO A 243 -1.32 23.15 -5.20
N GLY A 244 -0.97 22.15 -4.41
CA GLY A 244 0.41 21.90 -3.98
C GLY A 244 0.55 20.59 -3.21
N PRO A 245 1.79 20.18 -2.87
CA PRO A 245 1.99 19.00 -2.05
C PRO A 245 1.46 19.23 -0.64
N LEU A 246 0.63 18.33 -0.15
CA LEU A 246 0.21 18.26 1.24
C LEU A 246 1.31 17.55 2.04
N ALA A 247 1.76 18.16 3.12
CA ALA A 247 2.70 17.56 4.05
C ALA A 247 2.10 17.63 5.45
N VAL A 248 2.08 16.48 6.15
CA VAL A 248 1.70 16.44 7.57
C VAL A 248 2.95 16.08 8.37
N ARG A 249 3.23 16.85 9.42
CA ARG A 249 4.38 16.68 10.30
C ARG A 249 3.92 16.67 11.74
N ALA A 250 4.57 15.86 12.58
CA ALA A 250 4.37 15.95 14.01
C ALA A 250 5.20 17.11 14.58
N LEU A 251 4.57 17.98 15.36
CA LEU A 251 5.18 19.10 16.05
C LEU A 251 5.70 18.64 17.41
N GLY A 252 6.96 18.20 17.42
CA GLY A 252 7.67 17.79 18.62
C GLY A 252 8.03 16.32 18.63
N VAL A 253 9.26 16.04 19.06
CA VAL A 253 9.67 14.71 19.50
C VAL A 253 9.09 14.51 20.89
N ARG A 254 8.05 13.68 21.03
CA ARG A 254 7.72 13.14 22.34
C ARG A 254 8.95 12.38 22.82
N LYS A 255 9.43 12.61 24.05
CA LYS A 255 10.70 12.03 24.56
C LYS A 255 10.73 10.50 24.53
N ASP A 256 9.56 9.90 24.44
CA ASP A 256 9.21 8.48 24.35
C ASP A 256 9.05 7.98 22.89
N HIS A 257 8.98 8.89 21.91
CA HIS A 257 8.78 8.59 20.49
C HIS A 257 9.64 9.51 19.61
N GLU A 258 10.90 9.13 19.37
CA GLU A 258 11.89 9.93 18.63
C GLU A 258 11.52 10.20 17.17
N ARG A 259 10.57 9.44 16.59
CA ARG A 259 10.08 9.62 15.22
C ARG A 259 8.60 9.25 15.11
N VAL A 260 7.77 10.19 14.67
CA VAL A 260 6.36 9.94 14.32
C VAL A 260 6.21 9.94 12.80
N LEU A 261 5.94 8.78 12.20
CA LEU A 261 5.62 8.67 10.77
C LEU A 261 4.10 8.82 10.54
N LEU A 262 3.70 9.70 9.63
CA LEU A 262 2.31 10.06 9.36
C LEU A 262 1.85 9.56 7.99
N SER A 263 0.69 8.91 7.96
CA SER A 263 -0.02 8.48 6.75
C SER A 263 -0.92 9.64 6.30
N ALA A 264 -0.56 10.35 5.24
CA ALA A 264 -1.41 11.41 4.71
C ALA A 264 -1.21 11.53 3.20
N PRO A 265 -2.28 11.77 2.42
CA PRO A 265 -2.16 12.05 1.00
C PRO A 265 -1.13 13.16 0.77
N GLN A 266 -0.13 12.94 -0.08
CA GLN A 266 0.85 13.99 -0.40
C GLN A 266 0.36 14.97 -1.45
N HIS A 267 -0.75 14.67 -2.12
CA HIS A 267 -1.46 15.60 -2.98
C HIS A 267 -2.94 15.54 -2.65
N LEU A 268 -3.56 16.71 -2.55
CA LEU A 268 -5.01 16.79 -2.51
C LEU A 268 -5.48 16.93 -3.96
N PRO A 269 -6.38 16.06 -4.44
CA PRO A 269 -7.01 16.27 -5.73
C PRO A 269 -7.67 17.64 -5.71
N THR A 270 -7.39 18.45 -6.73
CA THR A 270 -8.16 19.66 -7.00
C THR A 270 -9.62 19.26 -7.08
N ALA A 271 -10.49 19.99 -6.37
CA ALA A 271 -11.93 19.79 -6.53
C ALA A 271 -12.24 19.87 -8.03
N ALA A 272 -12.80 18.79 -8.59
CA ALA A 272 -13.30 18.84 -9.96
C ALA A 272 -14.36 19.95 -10.03
N PRO A 273 -14.36 20.78 -11.10
CA PRO A 273 -15.37 21.81 -11.29
C PRO A 273 -16.78 21.23 -11.41
#